data_AF-A0A2M7M0F7-F1
#
_entry.id   AF-A0A2M7M0F7-F1
#
_cell.length_a   1.000
_cell.length_b   1.000
_cell.length_c   1.000
_cell.angle_alpha   90.00
_cell.angle_beta   90.00
_cell.angle_gamma   90.00
#
_symmetry.space_group_name_H-M   'P 1'
#
loop_
_entity.id
_entity.type
_entity.pdbx_description
1 polymer ?
#
loop_
_entity_poly.entity_id
_entity_poly.type
_entity_poly.pdbx_seq_one_letter_code
_entity_poly.pdbx_strand_id
1 'polypeptide(L)'
;MPEEHRPSFAGGVHLLSEVKLQVRPMDILYGIYPNFPMENLTNSIEYQSWGGSLSNTFFWLIQFGHKVNVVGTVGNDQVGQALVGSTNPTIYSLSVNPGNSGKFTYFTDSTTGELLAIFYNYYETIHINKNESIKPDTCLIGGFELQTIDNSETLIYPANRYIINLGGVRDGEKLTNLITHLVDKQIVVVGNATEIEKFQSCFDKKTIIITTKAAEGAEIKINNDVIASTKPYNDRPIVDVMGAGDAFLAKFLSDWFKSNFSEDREMLVNALQNAVNFATLVSTYPGARPNAIIDLIQQQTN
;
A
#
# COMPACT_ATOMS: atom_id res chain seq x y z
N MET A 1 25.16 27.01 -34.56
CA MET A 1 23.87 26.82 -35.25
C MET A 1 24.19 26.36 -36.67
N PRO A 2 23.65 25.22 -37.11
CA PRO A 2 22.21 25.01 -37.29
C PRO A 2 21.61 23.95 -36.35
N GLU A 3 20.28 23.90 -36.36
CA GLU A 3 19.35 23.22 -35.46
C GLU A 3 19.52 21.69 -35.37
N GLU A 4 19.57 21.20 -34.13
CA GLU A 4 19.45 19.78 -33.82
C GLU A 4 18.04 19.28 -34.16
N HIS A 5 17.98 18.37 -35.12
CA HIS A 5 16.81 17.55 -35.40
C HIS A 5 16.45 16.72 -34.17
N ARG A 6 15.30 17.01 -33.56
CA ARG A 6 14.63 16.05 -32.67
C ARG A 6 14.05 14.93 -33.53
N PRO A 7 14.40 13.65 -33.30
CA PRO A 7 13.74 12.57 -34.00
C PRO A 7 12.27 12.50 -33.56
N SER A 8 11.38 12.64 -34.54
CA SER A 8 9.97 12.29 -34.44
C SER A 8 9.86 10.77 -34.25
N PHE A 9 9.42 10.31 -33.08
CA PHE A 9 9.04 8.91 -32.90
C PHE A 9 7.69 8.68 -33.58
N ALA A 10 7.76 8.11 -34.78
CA ALA A 10 6.63 7.52 -35.47
C ALA A 10 6.20 6.23 -34.73
N GLY A 11 4.89 6.10 -34.48
CA GLY A 11 4.29 4.93 -33.86
C GLY A 11 4.53 3.66 -34.69
N GLY A 12 5.11 2.66 -34.03
CA GLY A 12 5.26 1.31 -34.54
C GLY A 12 5.58 0.39 -33.36
N VAL A 13 4.67 -0.53 -33.03
CA VAL A 13 4.90 -1.54 -32.00
C VAL A 13 5.75 -2.64 -32.62
N HIS A 14 7.05 -2.64 -32.30
CA HIS A 14 7.85 -3.86 -32.37
C HIS A 14 7.53 -4.68 -31.13
N LEU A 15 6.93 -5.86 -31.31
CA LEU A 15 6.98 -6.92 -30.30
C LEU A 15 8.46 -7.30 -30.14
N LEU A 16 9.12 -6.68 -29.14
CA LEU A 16 10.50 -6.97 -28.81
C LEU A 16 10.54 -8.32 -28.10
N SER A 17 10.74 -9.38 -28.88
CA SER A 17 11.38 -10.60 -28.41
C SER A 17 12.73 -10.23 -27.78
N GLU A 18 12.96 -10.71 -26.57
CA GLU A 18 14.23 -10.66 -25.83
C GLU A 18 14.64 -9.31 -25.24
N VAL A 19 13.85 -8.79 -24.31
CA VAL A 19 14.46 -8.07 -23.17
C VAL A 19 14.80 -9.11 -22.10
N LYS A 20 16.03 -9.63 -22.13
CA LYS A 20 16.61 -10.35 -20.97
C LYS A 20 16.91 -9.33 -19.87
N LEU A 21 15.88 -8.93 -19.14
CA LEU A 21 16.04 -8.21 -17.87
C LEU A 21 16.30 -9.26 -16.80
N GLN A 22 17.54 -9.30 -16.31
CA GLN A 22 17.93 -10.19 -15.22
C GLN A 22 17.46 -9.53 -13.92
N VAL A 23 16.28 -9.89 -13.42
CA VAL A 23 15.71 -9.30 -12.20
C VAL A 23 15.60 -10.39 -11.12
N ARG A 24 16.06 -10.06 -9.91
CA ARG A 24 15.98 -10.94 -8.75
C ARG A 24 14.54 -10.94 -8.21
N PRO A 25 14.11 -11.98 -7.47
CA PRO A 25 12.77 -11.96 -6.91
C PRO A 25 12.63 -10.74 -6.01
N MET A 26 11.52 -9.99 -6.17
CA MET A 26 11.07 -8.84 -5.38
C MET A 26 11.39 -7.40 -5.84
N ASP A 27 11.71 -7.13 -7.11
CA ASP A 27 11.72 -5.74 -7.61
C ASP A 27 10.60 -5.52 -8.65
N ILE A 28 9.50 -4.89 -8.24
CA ILE A 28 8.47 -4.39 -9.17
C ILE A 28 9.10 -3.28 -10.00
N LEU A 29 9.25 -3.49 -11.32
CA LEU A 29 9.63 -2.43 -12.24
C LEU A 29 8.43 -1.52 -12.48
N TYR A 30 8.57 -0.25 -12.10
CA TYR A 30 7.55 0.77 -12.28
C TYR A 30 7.75 1.52 -13.58
N GLY A 31 6.83 1.37 -14.53
CA GLY A 31 6.72 2.22 -15.71
C GLY A 31 5.58 3.23 -15.60
N ILE A 32 5.88 4.52 -15.79
CA ILE A 32 4.84 5.56 -15.97
C ILE A 32 4.68 5.75 -17.48
N TYR A 33 3.60 5.21 -18.05
CA TYR A 33 3.33 5.29 -19.48
C TYR A 33 2.01 6.04 -19.73
N PRO A 34 2.05 7.38 -19.87
CA PRO A 34 0.84 8.18 -19.97
C PRO A 34 -0.04 7.87 -21.20
N ASN A 35 0.53 7.24 -22.25
CA ASN A 35 -0.14 6.99 -23.53
C ASN A 35 -0.11 5.52 -23.98
N PHE A 36 -0.03 4.55 -23.08
CA PHE A 36 0.00 3.15 -23.52
C PHE A 36 -1.40 2.70 -24.02
N PRO A 37 -1.49 2.11 -25.23
CA PRO A 37 -2.76 1.75 -25.85
C PRO A 37 -3.38 0.50 -25.20
N MET A 38 -4.27 0.73 -24.23
CA MET A 38 -5.00 -0.32 -23.49
C MET A 38 -5.95 -1.17 -24.35
N GLU A 39 -6.32 -0.68 -25.55
CA GLU A 39 -7.26 -1.31 -26.48
C GLU A 39 -6.80 -2.68 -27.00
N ASN A 40 -5.50 -2.98 -26.91
CA ASN A 40 -4.95 -4.30 -27.27
C ASN A 40 -4.88 -5.29 -26.09
N LEU A 41 -5.21 -4.87 -24.86
CA LEU A 41 -5.07 -5.67 -23.63
C LEU A 41 -6.39 -6.20 -23.07
N THR A 42 -7.53 -5.78 -23.62
CA THR A 42 -8.86 -6.14 -23.07
C THR A 42 -9.17 -7.63 -23.16
N ASN A 43 -8.49 -8.38 -24.05
CA ASN A 43 -8.69 -9.82 -24.22
C ASN A 43 -7.84 -10.69 -23.27
N SER A 44 -7.04 -10.09 -22.38
CA SER A 44 -6.15 -10.79 -21.44
C SER A 44 -6.32 -10.37 -19.98
N ILE A 45 -7.43 -9.71 -19.64
CA ILE A 45 -7.72 -9.33 -18.25
C ILE A 45 -8.24 -10.56 -17.51
N GLU A 46 -7.38 -11.20 -16.72
CA GLU A 46 -7.76 -12.37 -15.92
C GLU A 46 -8.51 -11.99 -14.64
N TYR A 47 -8.22 -10.81 -14.07
CA TYR A 47 -8.83 -10.36 -12.81
C TYR A 47 -8.85 -8.83 -12.71
N GLN A 48 -9.92 -8.27 -12.14
CA GLN A 48 -10.06 -6.83 -11.87
C GLN A 48 -10.58 -6.62 -10.44
N SER A 49 -9.93 -5.72 -9.70
CA SER A 49 -10.35 -5.36 -8.34
C SER A 49 -10.04 -3.90 -8.00
N TRP A 50 -10.54 -3.46 -6.84
CA TRP A 50 -10.22 -2.16 -6.27
C TRP A 50 -8.81 -2.22 -5.66
N GLY A 51 -7.96 -1.24 -5.99
CA GLY A 51 -6.56 -1.22 -5.58
C GLY A 51 -6.16 0.00 -4.74
N GLY A 52 -4.84 0.21 -4.62
CA GLY A 52 -4.22 1.23 -3.78
C GLY A 52 -3.82 0.66 -2.42
N SER A 53 -2.57 0.86 -1.99
CA SER A 53 -2.03 0.21 -0.80
C SER A 53 -2.80 0.59 0.47
N LEU A 54 -2.96 1.89 0.73
CA LEU A 54 -3.77 2.38 1.84
C LEU A 54 -5.25 1.97 1.72
N SER A 55 -5.75 1.91 0.49
CA SER A 55 -7.12 1.48 0.19
C SER A 55 -7.39 0.03 0.55
N ASN A 56 -6.43 -0.85 0.26
CA ASN A 56 -6.49 -2.25 0.66
C ASN A 56 -6.43 -2.38 2.18
N THR A 57 -5.55 -1.64 2.85
CA THR A 57 -5.43 -1.68 4.31
C THR A 57 -6.72 -1.24 5.00
N PHE A 58 -7.31 -0.10 4.62
CA PHE A 58 -8.55 0.33 5.26
C PHE A 58 -9.73 -0.58 4.91
N PHE A 59 -9.76 -1.18 3.71
CA PHE A 59 -10.79 -2.13 3.33
C PHE A 59 -10.82 -3.30 4.32
N TRP A 60 -9.67 -3.91 4.60
CA TRP A 60 -9.55 -5.00 5.55
C TRP A 60 -9.86 -4.57 6.99
N LEU A 61 -9.43 -3.38 7.41
CA LEU A 61 -9.81 -2.83 8.73
C LEU A 61 -11.33 -2.73 8.89
N ILE A 62 -12.06 -2.30 7.86
CA ILE A 62 -13.53 -2.27 7.87
C ILE A 62 -14.11 -3.69 7.98
N GLN A 63 -13.56 -4.67 7.24
CA GLN A 63 -13.98 -6.07 7.37
C GLN A 63 -13.76 -6.62 8.78
N PHE A 64 -12.74 -6.12 9.49
CA PHE A 64 -12.46 -6.48 10.89
C PHE A 64 -13.28 -5.66 11.91
N GLY A 65 -14.21 -4.83 11.46
CA GLY A 65 -15.13 -4.08 12.31
C GLY A 65 -14.62 -2.71 12.77
N HIS A 66 -13.51 -2.22 12.21
CA HIS A 66 -12.98 -0.89 12.56
C HIS A 66 -13.67 0.21 11.76
N LYS A 67 -13.91 1.34 12.42
CA LYS A 67 -14.33 2.57 11.74
C LYS A 67 -13.09 3.26 11.18
N VAL A 68 -13.07 3.49 9.88
CA VAL A 68 -11.98 4.21 9.22
C VAL A 68 -12.49 5.50 8.61
N ASN A 69 -11.68 6.54 8.75
CA ASN A 69 -11.87 7.82 8.12
C ASN A 69 -10.90 7.94 6.95
N VAL A 70 -11.40 8.28 5.76
CA VAL A 70 -10.56 8.38 4.56
C VAL A 70 -10.36 9.84 4.16
N VAL A 71 -9.10 10.15 3.85
CA VAL A 71 -8.66 11.42 3.29
C VAL A 71 -7.84 11.11 2.03
N GLY A 72 -8.17 11.74 0.89
CA GLY A 72 -7.46 11.45 -0.36
C GLY A 72 -8.11 12.11 -1.59
N THR A 73 -7.93 11.48 -2.75
CA THR A 73 -8.45 11.96 -4.03
C THR A 73 -8.96 10.81 -4.88
N VAL A 74 -10.06 11.03 -5.60
CA VAL A 74 -10.62 10.10 -6.61
C VAL A 74 -10.96 10.86 -7.88
N GLY A 75 -11.16 10.11 -8.97
CA GLY A 75 -11.73 10.66 -10.20
C GLY A 75 -13.24 10.81 -10.13
N ASN A 76 -13.81 11.57 -11.06
CA ASN A 76 -15.24 11.65 -11.29
C ASN A 76 -15.71 10.52 -12.22
N ASP A 77 -15.32 9.30 -11.88
CA ASP A 77 -15.72 8.08 -12.58
C ASP A 77 -16.57 7.18 -11.69
N GLN A 78 -17.03 6.05 -12.22
CA GLN A 78 -17.87 5.12 -11.47
C GLN A 78 -17.19 4.63 -10.18
N VAL A 79 -15.86 4.48 -10.18
CA VAL A 79 -15.10 4.06 -8.99
C VAL A 79 -15.10 5.16 -7.93
N GLY A 80 -14.79 6.39 -8.31
CA GLY A 80 -14.82 7.52 -7.39
C GLY A 80 -16.21 7.79 -6.84
N GLN A 81 -17.25 7.72 -7.67
CA GLN A 81 -18.65 7.84 -7.22
C GLN A 81 -19.06 6.73 -6.27
N ALA A 82 -18.63 5.48 -6.53
CA ALA A 82 -18.91 4.37 -5.62
C ALA A 82 -18.19 4.53 -4.26
N LEU A 83 -16.98 5.09 -4.24
CA LEU A 83 -16.29 5.40 -2.99
C LEU A 83 -17.02 6.52 -2.25
N VAL A 84 -17.28 7.67 -2.90
CA VAL A 84 -17.99 8.83 -2.31
C VAL A 84 -19.38 8.45 -1.80
N GLY A 85 -20.10 7.59 -2.52
CA GLY A 85 -21.43 7.12 -2.15
C GLY A 85 -21.43 6.08 -1.02
N SER A 86 -20.27 5.58 -0.60
CA SER A 86 -20.19 4.62 0.51
C SER A 86 -20.39 5.31 1.85
N THR A 87 -21.24 4.72 2.70
CA THR A 87 -21.45 5.17 4.09
C THR A 87 -20.44 4.57 5.07
N ASN A 88 -19.65 3.57 4.65
CA ASN A 88 -18.59 2.94 5.43
C ASN A 88 -17.43 2.53 4.49
N PRO A 89 -16.27 3.21 4.51
CA PRO A 89 -15.76 4.14 5.55
C PRO A 89 -16.49 5.50 5.58
N THR A 90 -16.31 6.25 6.66
CA THR A 90 -16.74 7.67 6.68
C THR A 90 -15.70 8.50 5.92
N ILE A 91 -16.15 9.22 4.89
CA ILE A 91 -15.28 10.05 4.05
C ILE A 91 -15.33 11.49 4.55
N TYR A 92 -14.20 12.01 5.02
CA TYR A 92 -14.15 13.36 5.59
C TYR A 92 -13.53 14.41 4.67
N SER A 93 -12.59 14.00 3.81
CA SER A 93 -11.93 14.91 2.88
C SER A 93 -11.46 14.15 1.66
N LEU A 94 -12.32 14.09 0.64
CA LEU A 94 -11.99 13.51 -0.65
C LEU A 94 -12.09 14.58 -1.73
N SER A 95 -10.97 14.88 -2.38
CA SER A 95 -10.98 15.72 -3.57
C SER A 95 -11.45 14.88 -4.75
N VAL A 96 -12.45 15.36 -5.50
CA VAL A 96 -12.93 14.71 -6.72
C VAL A 96 -12.37 15.47 -7.91
N ASN A 97 -11.52 14.81 -8.68
CA ASN A 97 -10.92 15.38 -9.88
C ASN A 97 -11.78 15.07 -11.12
N PRO A 98 -11.89 15.98 -12.10
CA PRO A 98 -12.72 15.78 -13.29
C PRO A 98 -12.28 14.62 -14.21
N GLY A 99 -11.10 14.03 -13.98
CA GLY A 99 -10.60 12.86 -14.71
C GLY A 99 -11.01 11.52 -14.11
N ASN A 100 -10.48 10.43 -14.67
CA ASN A 100 -10.67 9.07 -14.14
C ASN A 100 -9.83 8.84 -12.89
N SER A 101 -10.30 7.95 -12.01
CA SER A 101 -9.52 7.44 -10.89
C SER A 101 -8.27 6.72 -11.41
N GLY A 102 -7.19 6.77 -10.62
CA GLY A 102 -5.93 6.11 -10.97
C GLY A 102 -6.13 4.61 -11.20
N LYS A 103 -5.47 4.08 -12.22
CA LYS A 103 -5.50 2.64 -12.56
C LYS A 103 -4.12 2.04 -12.42
N PHE A 104 -4.06 0.89 -11.78
CA PHE A 104 -2.87 0.05 -11.67
C PHE A 104 -3.13 -1.24 -12.43
N THR A 105 -2.31 -1.53 -13.42
CA THR A 105 -2.35 -2.77 -14.20
C THR A 105 -1.03 -3.48 -13.97
N TYR A 106 -1.08 -4.75 -13.59
CA TYR A 106 0.11 -5.58 -13.50
C TYR A 106 -0.02 -6.83 -14.37
N PHE A 107 1.13 -7.32 -14.83
CA PHE A 107 1.28 -8.55 -15.59
C PHE A 107 2.21 -9.46 -14.82
N THR A 108 1.83 -10.73 -14.71
CA THR A 108 2.71 -11.77 -14.18
C THR A 108 3.21 -12.61 -15.35
N ASP A 109 4.53 -12.73 -15.51
CA ASP A 109 5.11 -13.70 -16.45
C ASP A 109 4.83 -15.10 -15.90
N SER A 110 4.10 -15.92 -16.66
CA SER A 110 3.71 -17.27 -16.23
C SER A 110 4.87 -18.27 -16.10
N THR A 111 6.04 -17.94 -16.66
CA THR A 111 7.23 -18.79 -16.69
C THR A 111 8.20 -18.41 -15.57
N THR A 112 8.37 -17.11 -15.32
CA THR A 112 9.32 -16.61 -14.32
C THR A 112 8.65 -16.19 -13.00
N GLY A 113 7.34 -15.93 -13.02
CA GLY A 113 6.60 -15.33 -11.92
C GLY A 113 6.88 -13.82 -11.73
N GLU A 114 7.60 -13.19 -12.68
CA GLU A 114 7.96 -11.77 -12.60
C GLU A 114 6.74 -10.87 -12.79
N LEU A 115 6.72 -9.73 -12.09
CA LEU A 115 5.61 -8.78 -12.13
C LEU A 115 6.03 -7.48 -12.79
N LEU A 116 5.39 -7.13 -13.91
CA LEU A 116 5.47 -5.80 -14.53
C LEU A 116 4.27 -4.97 -14.08
N ALA A 117 4.51 -3.79 -13.50
CA ALA A 117 3.45 -2.89 -13.06
C ALA A 117 3.42 -1.60 -13.90
N ILE A 118 2.22 -1.21 -14.32
CA ILE A 118 1.96 0.00 -15.10
C ILE A 118 0.88 0.84 -14.42
N PHE A 119 1.16 2.13 -14.28
CA PHE A 119 0.23 3.12 -13.72
C PHE A 119 -0.35 4.01 -14.83
N TYR A 120 -1.68 4.18 -14.84
CA TYR A 120 -2.41 5.07 -15.74
C TYR A 120 -3.28 6.05 -14.97
N ASN A 121 -3.56 7.22 -15.58
CA ASN A 121 -4.33 8.30 -14.96
C ASN A 121 -3.82 8.66 -13.57
N TYR A 122 -2.49 8.62 -13.42
CA TYR A 122 -1.83 8.95 -12.18
C TYR A 122 -1.91 10.45 -11.94
N TYR A 123 -2.30 10.84 -10.72
CA TYR A 123 -2.24 12.23 -10.31
C TYR A 123 -0.79 12.55 -9.91
N GLU A 124 -0.12 13.40 -10.68
CA GLU A 124 1.23 13.87 -10.35
C GLU A 124 1.27 14.66 -9.03
N THR A 125 0.14 15.26 -8.64
CA THR A 125 0.00 15.98 -7.39
C THR A 125 -1.40 15.78 -6.80
N ILE A 126 -1.46 15.44 -5.51
CA ILE A 126 -2.69 15.31 -4.73
C ILE A 126 -2.83 16.53 -3.82
N HIS A 127 -3.94 17.24 -3.96
CA HIS A 127 -4.32 18.34 -3.06
C HIS A 127 -5.33 17.85 -2.02
N ILE A 128 -4.96 17.93 -0.75
CA ILE A 128 -5.80 17.56 0.38
C ILE A 128 -6.26 18.82 1.11
N ASN A 129 -7.57 19.03 1.17
CA ASN A 129 -8.17 20.08 2.00
C ASN A 129 -8.32 19.58 3.43
N LYS A 130 -7.35 19.88 4.28
CA LYS A 130 -7.35 19.44 5.67
C LYS A 130 -8.63 19.87 6.40
N ASN A 131 -9.32 18.92 7.01
CA ASN A 131 -10.49 19.18 7.83
C ASN A 131 -10.08 19.25 9.31
N GLU A 132 -9.98 20.47 9.83
CA GLU A 132 -9.53 20.76 11.21
C GLU A 132 -10.49 20.24 12.31
N SER A 133 -11.69 19.79 11.95
CA SER A 133 -12.62 19.16 12.92
C SER A 133 -12.25 17.72 13.26
N ILE A 134 -11.45 17.05 12.42
CA ILE A 134 -11.04 15.66 12.64
C ILE A 134 -9.91 15.61 13.66
N LYS A 135 -10.11 14.80 14.70
CA LYS A 135 -9.10 14.54 15.74
C LYS A 135 -8.90 13.03 15.87
N PRO A 136 -8.20 12.39 14.93
CA PRO A 136 -7.97 10.95 15.00
C PRO A 136 -6.93 10.64 16.07
N ASP A 137 -7.10 9.55 16.81
CA ASP A 137 -6.07 9.10 17.77
C ASP A 137 -4.82 8.55 17.05
N THR A 138 -5.02 7.98 15.86
CA THR A 138 -3.96 7.35 15.04
C THR A 138 -4.17 7.71 13.58
N CYS A 139 -3.09 8.13 12.90
CA CYS A 139 -3.05 8.38 11.47
C CYS A 139 -2.28 7.26 10.76
N LEU A 140 -2.87 6.68 9.72
CA LEU A 140 -2.18 5.80 8.78
C LEU A 140 -1.87 6.60 7.51
N ILE A 141 -0.59 6.72 7.20
CA ILE A 141 -0.07 7.42 6.03
C ILE A 141 0.88 6.45 5.32
N GLY A 142 1.10 6.63 4.03
CA GLY A 142 2.12 5.89 3.32
C GLY A 142 1.68 5.57 1.92
N GLY A 143 2.31 4.55 1.35
CA GLY A 143 2.06 4.19 -0.03
C GLY A 143 2.82 5.09 -1.01
N PHE A 144 2.46 4.94 -2.28
CA PHE A 144 2.91 5.84 -3.33
C PHE A 144 2.38 7.27 -3.14
N GLU A 145 1.29 7.41 -2.38
CA GLU A 145 0.61 8.66 -2.07
C GLU A 145 1.52 9.66 -1.36
N LEU A 146 2.46 9.20 -0.53
CA LEU A 146 3.44 10.08 0.13
C LEU A 146 4.30 10.86 -0.89
N GLN A 147 4.50 10.32 -2.10
CA GLN A 147 5.24 11.00 -3.15
C GLN A 147 4.40 12.04 -3.90
N THR A 148 3.09 11.79 -4.01
CA THR A 148 2.17 12.67 -4.75
C THR A 148 1.73 13.90 -3.97
N ILE A 149 1.93 13.92 -2.65
CA ILE A 149 1.45 15.02 -1.83
C ILE A 149 2.38 16.23 -1.99
N ASP A 150 1.76 17.38 -2.21
CA ASP A 150 2.40 18.67 -2.45
C ASP A 150 3.06 19.22 -1.17
N ASN A 151 2.36 19.12 -0.05
CA ASN A 151 2.83 19.55 1.26
C ASN A 151 2.47 18.49 2.31
N SER A 152 3.49 17.82 2.87
CA SER A 152 3.32 16.79 3.90
C SER A 152 2.67 17.30 5.17
N GLU A 153 2.70 18.61 5.45
CA GLU A 153 2.01 19.21 6.60
C GLU A 153 0.48 19.07 6.52
N THR A 154 -0.09 18.95 5.32
CA THR A 154 -1.53 18.74 5.12
C THR A 154 -2.02 17.39 5.66
N LEU A 155 -1.09 16.44 5.85
CA LEU A 155 -1.35 15.14 6.45
C LEU A 155 -1.22 15.12 7.96
N ILE A 156 -0.78 16.22 8.57
CA ILE A 156 -0.50 16.28 10.00
C ILE A 156 -1.77 16.67 10.74
N TYR A 157 -2.45 15.66 11.27
CA TYR A 157 -3.57 15.80 12.19
C TYR A 157 -3.09 15.82 13.65
N PRO A 158 -3.91 16.29 14.60
CA PRO A 158 -3.57 16.25 16.03
C PRO A 158 -3.71 14.83 16.61
N ALA A 159 -3.04 13.86 16.00
CA ALA A 159 -2.98 12.47 16.44
C ALA A 159 -1.83 12.24 17.42
N ASN A 160 -1.93 11.17 18.22
CA ASN A 160 -0.88 10.73 19.12
C ASN A 160 0.10 9.76 18.42
N ARG A 161 -0.38 9.06 17.39
CA ARG A 161 0.36 8.02 16.69
C ARG A 161 0.27 8.17 15.18
N TYR A 162 1.38 7.90 14.52
CA TYR A 162 1.50 7.84 13.08
C TYR A 162 2.06 6.49 12.66
N ILE A 163 1.32 5.81 11.79
CA ILE A 163 1.74 4.58 11.14
C ILE A 163 2.10 4.94 9.70
N ILE A 164 3.33 4.67 9.30
CA ILE A 164 3.88 4.99 7.99
C ILE A 164 4.12 3.68 7.23
N ASN A 165 3.31 3.42 6.22
CA ASN A 165 3.52 2.31 5.29
C ASN A 165 4.49 2.73 4.18
N LEU A 166 5.66 2.11 4.10
CA LEU A 166 6.67 2.42 3.10
C LEU A 166 6.37 1.89 1.71
N GLY A 167 5.33 1.05 1.55
CA GLY A 167 5.00 0.39 0.29
C GLY A 167 5.01 1.37 -0.89
N GLY A 168 6.00 1.24 -1.78
CA GLY A 168 6.10 2.10 -2.96
C GLY A 168 6.62 3.53 -2.71
N VAL A 169 7.09 3.89 -1.52
CA VAL A 169 7.81 5.15 -1.24
C VAL A 169 9.16 5.16 -1.95
N ARG A 170 9.51 6.27 -2.60
CA ARG A 170 10.76 6.42 -3.38
C ARG A 170 11.62 7.58 -2.91
N ASP A 171 11.00 8.65 -2.45
CA ASP A 171 11.65 9.90 -2.04
C ASP A 171 11.94 9.89 -0.54
N GLY A 172 13.22 9.73 -0.19
CA GLY A 172 13.67 9.72 1.21
C GLY A 172 13.67 11.12 1.86
N GLU A 173 13.76 12.19 1.07
CA GLU A 173 13.72 13.56 1.59
C GLU A 173 12.31 13.90 2.08
N LYS A 174 11.28 13.58 1.27
CA LYS A 174 9.88 13.72 1.70
C LYS A 174 9.57 12.91 2.96
N LEU A 175 10.06 11.67 3.05
CA LEU A 175 9.89 10.84 4.24
C LEU A 175 10.57 11.45 5.47
N THR A 176 11.82 11.91 5.33
CA THR A 176 12.58 12.58 6.40
C THR A 176 11.86 13.84 6.88
N ASN A 177 11.36 14.65 5.95
CA ASN A 177 10.61 15.86 6.28
C ASN A 177 9.34 15.52 7.05
N LEU A 178 8.56 14.52 6.62
CA LEU A 178 7.37 14.07 7.36
C LEU A 178 7.75 13.64 8.80
N ILE A 179 8.74 12.76 8.96
CA ILE A 179 9.16 12.25 10.27
C ILE A 179 9.63 13.37 11.19
N THR A 180 10.34 14.37 10.66
CA THR A 180 10.81 15.52 11.43
C THR A 180 9.66 16.31 12.05
N HIS A 181 8.54 16.48 11.33
CA HIS A 181 7.35 17.14 11.87
C HIS A 181 6.57 16.29 12.89
N LEU A 182 6.89 15.00 13.00
CA LEU A 182 6.23 14.04 13.88
C LEU A 182 7.09 13.69 15.12
N VAL A 183 8.14 14.46 15.42
CA VAL A 183 9.14 14.16 16.45
C VAL A 183 8.57 13.89 17.85
N ASP A 184 7.45 14.53 18.20
CA ASP A 184 6.77 14.36 19.51
C ASP A 184 5.68 13.28 19.49
N LYS A 185 5.58 12.49 18.42
CA LYS A 185 4.55 11.48 18.21
C LYS A 185 5.14 10.07 18.29
N GLN A 186 4.29 9.09 18.56
CA GLN A 186 4.69 7.70 18.38
C GLN A 186 4.69 7.37 16.88
N ILE A 187 5.85 7.02 16.33
CA ILE A 187 6.02 6.67 14.92
C ILE A 187 6.19 5.17 14.80
N VAL A 188 5.38 4.57 13.94
CA VAL A 188 5.46 3.16 13.55
C VAL A 188 5.71 3.11 12.07
N VAL A 189 6.77 2.46 11.63
CA VAL A 189 7.10 2.28 10.22
C VAL A 189 6.89 0.83 9.84
N VAL A 190 6.24 0.59 8.71
CA VAL A 190 5.99 -0.74 8.18
C VAL A 190 6.49 -0.80 6.74
N GLY A 191 7.29 -1.81 6.42
CA GLY A 191 7.82 -2.00 5.07
C GLY A 191 8.39 -3.41 4.87
N ASN A 192 8.77 -3.73 3.64
CA ASN A 192 9.56 -4.94 3.39
C ASN A 192 11.04 -4.73 3.76
N ALA A 193 11.82 -5.81 3.82
CA ALA A 193 13.24 -5.74 4.21
C ALA A 193 14.05 -4.71 3.37
N THR A 194 13.85 -4.69 2.05
CA THR A 194 14.54 -3.77 1.13
C THR A 194 14.16 -2.32 1.38
N GLU A 195 12.88 -2.03 1.60
CA GLU A 195 12.37 -0.68 1.91
C GLU A 195 12.90 -0.18 3.26
N ILE A 196 12.88 -1.04 4.28
CA ILE A 196 13.40 -0.72 5.61
C ILE A 196 14.91 -0.43 5.54
N GLU A 197 15.68 -1.26 4.85
CA GLU A 197 17.12 -1.03 4.64
C GLU A 197 17.38 0.30 3.91
N LYS A 198 16.65 0.54 2.83
CA LYS A 198 16.78 1.75 2.01
C LYS A 198 16.53 3.03 2.81
N PHE A 199 15.53 3.03 3.69
CA PHE A 199 15.09 4.23 4.42
C PHE A 199 15.52 4.24 5.89
N GLN A 200 16.39 3.32 6.32
CA GLN A 200 16.80 3.18 7.72
C GLN A 200 17.34 4.47 8.33
N SER A 201 18.03 5.30 7.53
CA SER A 201 18.57 6.59 7.96
C SER A 201 17.51 7.64 8.31
N CYS A 202 16.27 7.45 7.86
CA CYS A 202 15.14 8.34 8.15
C CYS A 202 14.56 8.10 9.55
N PHE A 203 14.88 6.97 10.18
CA PHE A 203 14.26 6.51 11.42
C PHE A 203 15.15 6.80 12.62
N ASP A 204 14.55 7.28 13.69
CA ASP A 204 15.25 7.46 14.97
C ASP A 204 15.15 6.19 15.84
N LYS A 205 15.81 6.21 17.01
CA LYS A 205 15.75 5.07 17.94
C LYS A 205 14.35 4.81 18.51
N LYS A 206 13.46 5.81 18.56
CA LYS A 206 12.13 5.67 19.16
C LYS A 206 11.11 5.07 18.18
N THR A 207 11.48 5.00 16.90
CA THR A 207 10.62 4.49 15.84
C THR A 207 10.41 2.98 16.04
N ILE A 208 9.14 2.56 16.08
CA ILE A 208 8.78 1.13 16.05
C ILE A 208 8.84 0.69 14.59
N ILE A 209 9.62 -0.34 14.29
CA ILE A 209 9.83 -0.80 12.92
C ILE A 209 9.24 -2.19 12.76
N ILE A 210 8.34 -2.37 11.80
CA ILE A 210 7.75 -3.66 11.43
C ILE A 210 8.24 -4.03 10.04
N THR A 211 9.01 -5.11 9.96
CA THR A 211 9.61 -5.56 8.70
C THR A 211 8.92 -6.82 8.23
N THR A 212 8.34 -6.79 7.03
CA THR A 212 7.84 -7.97 6.33
C THR A 212 8.95 -8.61 5.50
N LYS A 213 8.99 -9.94 5.47
CA LYS A 213 10.06 -10.74 4.84
C LYS A 213 9.50 -11.88 3.98
N ALA A 214 8.31 -11.68 3.42
CA ALA A 214 7.61 -12.67 2.59
C ALA A 214 7.57 -14.07 3.26
N ALA A 215 8.18 -15.08 2.64
CA ALA A 215 8.22 -16.46 3.14
C ALA A 215 8.94 -16.62 4.50
N GLU A 216 9.80 -15.68 4.88
CA GLU A 216 10.43 -15.65 6.21
C GLU A 216 9.54 -15.02 7.29
N GLY A 217 8.37 -14.51 6.91
CA GLY A 217 7.37 -13.94 7.80
C GLY A 217 7.61 -12.47 8.10
N ALA A 218 7.68 -12.11 9.39
CA ALA A 218 7.82 -10.72 9.81
C ALA A 218 8.54 -10.59 11.15
N GLU A 219 9.02 -9.38 11.44
CA GLU A 219 9.60 -9.00 12.72
C GLU A 219 9.17 -7.60 13.16
N ILE A 220 9.21 -7.35 14.46
CA ILE A 220 9.00 -6.03 15.06
C ILE A 220 10.24 -5.66 15.87
N LYS A 221 10.75 -4.46 15.62
CA LYS A 221 11.85 -3.83 16.35
C LYS A 221 11.36 -2.61 17.12
N ILE A 222 11.75 -2.51 18.38
CA ILE A 222 11.52 -1.34 19.25
C ILE A 222 12.86 -0.98 19.86
N ASN A 223 13.27 0.29 19.81
CA ASN A 223 14.59 0.72 20.30
C ASN A 223 15.78 -0.05 19.67
N ASN A 224 15.64 -0.47 18.41
CA ASN A 224 16.54 -1.36 17.66
C ASN A 224 16.61 -2.83 18.15
N ASP A 225 15.89 -3.20 19.20
CA ASP A 225 15.82 -4.58 19.68
C ASP A 225 14.68 -5.33 18.97
N VAL A 226 14.97 -6.55 18.50
CA VAL A 226 13.94 -7.44 17.95
C VAL A 226 13.10 -7.98 19.10
N ILE A 227 11.86 -7.50 19.21
CA ILE A 227 10.94 -7.88 20.28
C ILE A 227 10.15 -9.13 19.91
N ALA A 228 9.76 -9.24 18.64
CA ALA A 228 8.98 -10.33 18.10
C ALA A 228 9.42 -10.67 16.67
N SER A 229 9.38 -11.96 16.33
CA SER A 229 9.49 -12.44 14.95
C SER A 229 8.68 -13.73 14.80
N THR A 230 8.10 -13.92 13.62
CA THR A 230 7.30 -15.09 13.30
C THR A 230 7.42 -15.48 11.84
N LYS A 231 7.10 -16.74 11.53
CA LYS A 231 7.01 -17.32 10.19
C LYS A 231 5.55 -17.62 9.83
N PRO A 232 5.21 -17.59 8.53
CA PRO A 232 3.90 -18.00 8.08
C PRO A 232 3.69 -19.50 8.31
N TYR A 233 2.48 -19.85 8.72
CA TYR A 233 1.97 -21.20 8.55
C TYR A 233 1.17 -21.25 7.25
N ASN A 234 1.57 -22.12 6.32
CA ASN A 234 0.85 -22.31 5.07
C ASN A 234 0.98 -23.76 4.58
N ASP A 235 -0.16 -24.37 4.26
CA ASP A 235 -0.26 -25.67 3.60
C ASP A 235 -0.84 -25.56 2.18
N ARG A 236 -1.14 -24.35 1.71
CA ARG A 236 -1.74 -24.07 0.40
C ARG A 236 -0.73 -23.44 -0.56
N PRO A 237 -0.89 -23.66 -1.88
CA PRO A 237 -0.08 -22.95 -2.86
C PRO A 237 -0.36 -21.45 -2.82
N ILE A 238 0.71 -20.66 -2.94
CA ILE A 238 0.62 -19.20 -3.15
C ILE A 238 0.21 -18.96 -4.59
N VAL A 239 -0.81 -18.11 -4.79
CA VAL A 239 -1.41 -17.80 -6.09
C VAL A 239 -1.05 -16.39 -6.53
N ASP A 240 -1.20 -15.40 -5.66
CA ASP A 240 -0.94 -13.99 -5.95
C ASP A 240 -0.46 -13.30 -4.67
N VAL A 241 0.61 -12.52 -4.71
CA VAL A 241 1.13 -11.81 -3.52
C VAL A 241 0.63 -10.37 -3.43
N MET A 242 -0.15 -9.90 -4.40
CA MET A 242 -0.69 -8.54 -4.40
C MET A 242 -1.61 -8.29 -3.22
N GLY A 243 -1.34 -7.20 -2.49
CA GLY A 243 -2.10 -6.81 -1.30
C GLY A 243 -1.77 -7.60 -0.04
N ALA A 244 -0.87 -8.60 -0.08
CA ALA A 244 -0.48 -9.37 1.10
C ALA A 244 0.11 -8.48 2.22
N GLY A 245 0.94 -7.49 1.87
CA GLY A 245 1.47 -6.50 2.81
C GLY A 245 0.39 -5.59 3.41
N ASP A 246 -0.59 -5.18 2.60
CA ASP A 246 -1.69 -4.34 3.05
C ASP A 246 -2.64 -5.10 4.00
N ALA A 247 -2.90 -6.38 3.68
CA ALA A 247 -3.68 -7.30 4.50
C ALA A 247 -2.96 -7.64 5.82
N PHE A 248 -1.64 -7.88 5.76
CA PHE A 248 -0.78 -8.00 6.93
C PHE A 248 -0.95 -6.79 7.85
N LEU A 249 -0.77 -5.58 7.31
CA LEU A 249 -0.84 -4.35 8.08
C LEU A 249 -2.22 -4.18 8.71
N ALA A 250 -3.29 -4.36 7.95
CA ALA A 250 -4.65 -4.26 8.46
C ALA A 250 -4.93 -5.23 9.61
N LYS A 251 -4.51 -6.49 9.47
CA LYS A 251 -4.72 -7.50 10.49
C LYS A 251 -3.88 -7.24 11.74
N PHE A 252 -2.62 -6.85 11.57
CA PHE A 252 -1.74 -6.47 12.67
C PHE A 252 -2.34 -5.32 13.46
N LEU A 253 -2.72 -4.23 12.77
CA LEU A 253 -3.33 -3.07 13.40
C LEU A 253 -4.63 -3.43 14.10
N SER A 254 -5.49 -4.22 13.47
CA SER A 254 -6.75 -4.65 14.09
C SER A 254 -6.53 -5.34 15.45
N ASP A 255 -5.54 -6.21 15.55
CA ASP A 255 -5.27 -6.93 16.80
C ASP A 255 -4.55 -6.02 17.81
N TRP A 256 -3.67 -5.12 17.36
CA TRP A 256 -3.00 -4.15 18.22
C TRP A 256 -3.96 -3.07 18.75
N PHE A 257 -4.96 -2.65 17.97
CA PHE A 257 -6.05 -1.79 18.41
C PHE A 257 -6.83 -2.43 19.57
N LYS A 258 -7.13 -3.73 19.48
CA LYS A 258 -7.84 -4.47 20.54
C LYS A 258 -7.06 -4.53 21.85
N SER A 259 -5.73 -4.47 21.79
CA SER A 259 -4.87 -4.37 22.97
C SER A 259 -4.56 -2.92 23.39
N ASN A 260 -5.27 -1.93 22.83
CA ASN A 260 -5.02 -0.51 23.04
C ASN A 260 -3.55 -0.12 22.79
N PHE A 261 -2.97 -0.66 21.72
CA PHE A 261 -1.58 -0.44 21.34
C PHE A 261 -0.54 -0.86 22.39
N SER A 262 -0.83 -1.92 23.14
CA SER A 262 0.12 -2.48 24.10
C SER A 262 1.44 -2.88 23.42
N GLU A 263 2.56 -2.47 24.02
CA GLU A 263 3.91 -2.92 23.63
C GLU A 263 4.32 -4.21 24.35
N ASP A 264 3.37 -4.86 25.04
CA ASP A 264 3.59 -6.18 25.64
C ASP A 264 4.02 -7.20 24.58
N ARG A 265 5.08 -7.94 24.90
CA ARG A 265 5.73 -8.84 23.96
C ARG A 265 4.79 -9.96 23.50
N GLU A 266 4.01 -10.55 24.41
CA GLU A 266 3.11 -11.65 24.07
C GLU A 266 1.99 -11.16 23.15
N MET A 267 1.43 -9.99 23.45
CA MET A 267 0.42 -9.35 22.60
C MET A 267 0.96 -9.02 21.20
N LEU A 268 2.18 -8.46 21.12
CA LEU A 268 2.83 -8.15 19.84
C LEU A 268 3.14 -9.41 19.03
N VAL A 269 3.62 -10.49 19.65
CA VAL A 269 3.86 -11.78 18.98
C VAL A 269 2.56 -12.35 18.42
N ASN A 270 1.47 -12.31 19.19
CA ASN A 270 0.18 -12.81 18.75
C ASN A 270 -0.39 -11.99 17.58
N ALA A 271 -0.34 -10.66 17.67
CA ALA A 271 -0.76 -9.77 16.58
C ALA A 271 0.07 -10.00 15.32
N LEU A 272 1.39 -10.17 15.47
CA LEU A 272 2.30 -10.44 14.35
C LEU A 272 2.01 -11.79 13.69
N GLN A 273 1.81 -12.85 14.48
CA GLN A 273 1.48 -14.18 13.97
C GLN A 273 0.16 -14.17 13.19
N ASN A 274 -0.88 -13.54 13.75
CA ASN A 274 -2.17 -13.44 13.09
C ASN A 274 -2.08 -12.66 11.78
N ALA A 275 -1.30 -11.57 11.77
CA ALA A 275 -1.06 -10.77 10.57
C ALA A 275 -0.34 -11.55 9.47
N VAL A 276 0.74 -12.27 9.81
CA VAL A 276 1.47 -13.11 8.85
C VAL A 276 0.56 -14.21 8.28
N ASN A 277 -0.22 -14.88 9.12
CA ASN A 277 -1.13 -15.93 8.67
C ASN A 277 -2.25 -15.39 7.78
N PHE A 278 -2.79 -14.21 8.11
CA PHE A 278 -3.83 -13.58 7.30
C PHE A 278 -3.30 -13.13 5.93
N ALA A 279 -2.12 -12.51 5.90
CA ALA A 279 -1.45 -12.15 4.65
C ALA A 279 -1.18 -13.37 3.77
N THR A 280 -0.73 -14.46 4.39
CA THR A 280 -0.52 -15.74 3.70
C THR A 280 -1.83 -16.26 3.12
N LEU A 281 -2.93 -16.25 3.88
CA LEU A 281 -4.24 -16.67 3.39
C LEU A 281 -4.70 -15.82 2.20
N VAL A 282 -4.56 -14.48 2.28
CA VAL A 282 -4.84 -13.58 1.15
C VAL A 282 -4.04 -14.00 -0.08
N SER A 283 -2.76 -14.34 0.11
CA SER A 283 -1.92 -14.75 -1.01
C SER A 283 -2.28 -16.08 -1.68
N THR A 284 -3.21 -16.84 -1.12
CA THR A 284 -3.71 -18.10 -1.73
C THR A 284 -4.84 -17.87 -2.74
N TYR A 285 -5.22 -16.62 -2.98
CA TYR A 285 -6.25 -16.24 -3.94
C TYR A 285 -5.78 -15.07 -4.81
N PRO A 286 -6.31 -14.92 -6.04
CA PRO A 286 -6.02 -13.75 -6.88
C PRO A 286 -6.51 -12.44 -6.26
N GLY A 287 -5.67 -11.41 -6.34
CA GLY A 287 -5.99 -10.03 -5.98
C GLY A 287 -5.90 -9.69 -4.49
N ALA A 288 -5.85 -8.39 -4.22
CA ALA A 288 -5.66 -7.85 -2.87
C ALA A 288 -6.87 -7.99 -1.93
N ARG A 289 -8.05 -8.29 -2.48
CA ARG A 289 -9.34 -8.36 -1.76
C ARG A 289 -10.17 -9.58 -2.20
N PRO A 290 -9.75 -10.81 -1.92
CA PRO A 290 -10.44 -11.99 -2.42
C PRO A 290 -11.84 -12.16 -1.81
N ASN A 291 -12.88 -12.27 -2.65
CA ASN A 291 -14.27 -12.49 -2.22
C ASN A 291 -14.41 -13.72 -1.31
N ALA A 292 -13.69 -14.81 -1.61
CA ALA A 292 -13.72 -16.02 -0.80
C ALA A 292 -13.33 -15.77 0.67
N ILE A 293 -12.39 -14.85 0.93
CA ILE A 293 -11.99 -14.48 2.30
C ILE A 293 -13.02 -13.53 2.93
N ILE A 294 -13.56 -12.60 2.15
CA ILE A 294 -14.60 -11.67 2.61
C ILE A 294 -15.82 -12.46 3.09
N ASP A 295 -16.27 -13.45 2.30
CA ASP A 295 -17.40 -14.30 2.63
C ASP A 295 -17.15 -15.10 3.93
N LEU A 296 -15.93 -15.62 4.13
CA LEU A 296 -15.53 -16.32 5.35
C LEU A 296 -15.61 -15.42 6.59
N ILE A 297 -15.17 -14.16 6.49
CA ILE A 297 -15.25 -13.19 7.60
C ILE A 297 -16.71 -12.85 7.90
N GLN A 298 -17.54 -12.65 6.87
CA GLN A 298 -18.96 -12.34 7.03
C GLN A 298 -19.76 -13.50 7.64
N GLN A 299 -19.38 -14.75 7.36
CA GLN A 299 -20.00 -15.92 7.98
C GLN A 299 -19.66 -16.07 9.47
N GLN A 300 -18.53 -15.52 9.93
CA GLN A 300 -18.13 -15.57 11.34
C GLN A 300 -18.72 -14.45 12.18
N THR A 301 -19.29 -13.43 11.54
CA THR A 301 -19.82 -12.22 12.19
C THR A 301 -21.34 -12.16 12.23
N ASN A 302 -22.03 -13.13 11.60
CA ASN A 302 -23.47 -13.38 11.70
C ASN A 302 -23.74 -14.58 12.62
#